data_AF-A0AA35V5N7-F1
#
_entry.id   AF-A0AA35V5N7-F1
#
_cell.length_a   1.000
_cell.length_b   1.000
_cell.length_c   1.000
_cell.angle_alpha   90.00
_cell.angle_beta   90.00
_cell.angle_gamma   90.00
#
_symmetry.space_group_name_H-M   'P 1'
#
loop_
_entity.id
_entity.type
_entity.pdbx_description
1 polymer ?
#
loop_
_entity_poly.entity_id
_entity_poly.type
_entity_poly.pdbx_seq_one_letter_code
_entity_poly.pdbx_strand_id
1 'polypeptide(L)'
;MEETSSTSQKSTQELAMEGQKHLEDTIESAFQILSSMNDELCNPNLWSTSSPPPNVNTTNGHHGPSNGVSNGDATSSDAAHHFEMGGGALDEARLRYKASVAALRSVLIAIPNSKKAKAYDIDPMLTDEMDAEKLEDRASALRKELEDKNKHLKILIDQLRDLITDISSWQSPIVV
;
A
#
# COMPACT_ATOMS: atom_id res chain seq x y z
N MET A 1 17.86 6.91 37.22
CA MET A 1 17.56 7.74 36.04
C MET A 1 16.42 7.02 35.33
N GLU A 2 15.20 7.24 35.80
CA GLU A 2 13.99 6.68 35.20
C GLU A 2 13.53 7.67 34.14
N GLU A 3 13.73 7.34 32.87
CA GLU A 3 13.05 8.03 31.77
C GLU A 3 11.58 7.61 31.81
N THR A 4 10.73 8.49 32.32
CA THR A 4 9.29 8.41 32.11
C THR A 4 9.00 8.72 30.65
N SER A 5 9.09 7.69 29.80
CA SER A 5 8.58 7.76 28.43
C SER A 5 7.08 8.01 28.51
N SER A 6 6.72 9.26 28.24
CA SER A 6 5.36 9.76 28.19
C SER A 6 4.64 9.04 27.05
N THR A 7 3.90 7.99 27.38
CA THR A 7 2.96 7.35 26.46
C THR A 7 1.83 8.32 26.18
N SER A 8 2.06 9.25 25.26
CA SER A 8 1.00 10.01 24.61
C SER A 8 0.01 8.99 24.05
N GLN A 9 -1.23 9.02 24.55
CA GLN A 9 -2.27 8.12 24.08
C GLN A 9 -2.59 8.46 22.63
N LYS A 10 -1.96 7.73 21.71
CA LYS A 10 -2.13 7.87 20.27
C LYS A 10 -3.59 7.61 19.91
N SER A 11 -4.23 8.53 19.19
CA SER A 11 -5.64 8.41 18.83
C SER A 11 -5.86 7.18 17.94
N THR A 12 -7.02 6.52 18.01
CA THR A 12 -7.35 5.39 17.14
C THR A 12 -7.18 5.72 15.65
N GLN A 13 -7.48 6.95 15.23
CA GLN A 13 -7.26 7.41 13.87
C GLN A 13 -5.77 7.47 13.51
N GLU A 14 -4.94 7.93 14.44
CA GLU A 14 -3.49 8.03 14.26
C GLU A 14 -2.84 6.65 14.20
N LEU A 15 -3.28 5.72 15.05
CA LEU A 15 -2.89 4.31 14.98
C LEU A 15 -3.31 3.67 13.65
N ALA A 16 -4.49 4.02 13.11
CA ALA A 16 -4.93 3.50 11.82
C ALA A 16 -4.05 4.01 10.66
N MET A 17 -3.73 5.32 10.64
CA MET A 17 -2.81 5.89 9.64
C MET A 17 -1.40 5.30 9.75
N GLU A 18 -0.91 5.11 10.97
CA GLU A 18 0.38 4.46 11.22
C GLU A 18 0.37 2.99 10.76
N GLY A 19 -0.72 2.25 11.03
CA GLY A 19 -0.90 0.89 10.56
C GLY A 19 -0.91 0.78 9.04
N GLN A 20 -1.54 1.72 8.35
CA GLN A 20 -1.49 1.80 6.89
C GLN A 20 -0.06 1.99 6.39
N LYS A 21 0.68 2.93 6.97
CA LYS A 21 2.09 3.16 6.61
C LYS A 21 2.94 1.89 6.78
N HIS A 22 2.86 1.23 7.95
CA HIS A 22 3.63 0.01 8.20
C HIS A 22 3.26 -1.14 7.25
N LEU A 23 2.01 -1.19 6.78
CA LEU A 23 1.58 -2.13 5.75
C LEU A 23 2.25 -1.85 4.40
N GLU A 24 2.30 -0.58 3.98
CA GLU A 24 3.01 -0.15 2.77
C GLU A 24 4.51 -0.49 2.86
N ASP A 25 5.16 -0.16 3.98
CA ASP A 25 6.58 -0.48 4.25
C ASP A 25 6.84 -2.01 4.23
N THR A 26 5.88 -2.81 4.71
CA THR A 26 5.94 -4.28 4.66
C THR A 26 5.90 -4.78 3.24
N ILE A 27 4.98 -4.25 2.43
CA ILE A 27 4.83 -4.61 1.02
C ILE A 27 6.09 -4.24 0.24
N GLU A 28 6.61 -3.03 0.41
CA GLU A 28 7.83 -2.56 -0.26
C GLU A 28 9.04 -3.44 0.11
N SER A 29 9.22 -3.74 1.39
CA SER A 29 10.32 -4.61 1.85
C SER A 29 10.18 -6.03 1.27
N ALA A 30 8.96 -6.55 1.16
CA ALA A 30 8.71 -7.85 0.54
C ALA A 30 9.05 -7.84 -0.96
N PHE A 31 8.71 -6.77 -1.68
CA PHE A 31 9.14 -6.60 -3.07
C PHE A 31 10.67 -6.56 -3.19
N GLN A 32 11.37 -5.83 -2.32
CA GLN A 32 12.82 -5.79 -2.33
C GLN A 32 13.45 -7.16 -2.07
N ILE A 33 12.90 -7.98 -1.16
CA ILE A 33 13.33 -9.37 -0.95
C ILE A 33 13.20 -10.16 -2.25
N LEU A 34 12.02 -10.11 -2.89
CA LEU A 34 11.76 -10.86 -4.12
C LEU A 34 12.68 -10.42 -5.26
N SER A 35 12.87 -9.11 -5.43
CA SER A 35 13.79 -8.55 -6.43
C SER A 35 15.24 -8.96 -6.17
N SER A 36 15.71 -8.84 -4.93
CA SER A 36 17.08 -9.24 -4.57
C SER A 36 17.31 -10.75 -4.77
N MET A 37 16.32 -11.58 -4.43
CA MET A 37 16.37 -13.01 -4.72
C MET A 37 16.38 -13.29 -6.22
N ASN A 38 15.57 -12.55 -6.99
CA ASN A 38 15.55 -12.67 -8.44
C ASN A 38 16.89 -12.27 -9.06
N ASP A 39 17.52 -11.20 -8.60
CA ASP A 39 18.83 -10.75 -9.10
C ASP A 39 19.92 -11.78 -8.82
N GLU A 40 19.93 -12.40 -7.63
CA GLU A 40 20.79 -13.53 -7.31
C GLU A 40 20.49 -14.74 -8.22
N LEU A 41 19.21 -15.08 -8.39
CA LEU A 41 18.74 -16.19 -9.24
C LEU A 41 18.80 -15.91 -10.75
N CYS A 42 19.14 -14.70 -11.18
CA CYS A 42 19.41 -14.36 -12.58
C CYS A 42 20.88 -14.01 -12.88
N ASN A 43 21.77 -13.99 -11.87
CA ASN A 43 23.21 -13.78 -12.04
C ASN A 43 23.94 -14.94 -12.78
N PRO A 44 24.32 -14.76 -14.06
CA PRO A 44 24.92 -15.82 -14.89
C PRO A 44 26.27 -16.35 -14.35
N ASN A 45 26.94 -15.57 -13.50
CA ASN A 45 28.22 -15.94 -12.92
C ASN A 45 28.08 -17.06 -11.88
N LEU A 46 26.89 -17.26 -11.30
CA LEU A 46 26.64 -18.32 -10.30
C LEU A 46 26.43 -19.69 -10.94
N TRP A 47 25.95 -19.75 -12.20
CA TRP A 47 25.77 -21.02 -12.94
C TRP A 47 26.84 -21.26 -13.99
N SER A 48 27.73 -20.29 -14.25
CA SER A 48 28.86 -20.49 -15.15
C SER A 48 29.88 -21.41 -14.48
N THR A 49 29.65 -22.71 -14.59
CA THR A 49 30.62 -23.73 -14.18
C THR A 49 31.83 -23.64 -15.10
N SER A 50 32.91 -23.00 -14.67
CA SER A 50 34.19 -23.19 -15.35
C SER A 50 34.67 -24.62 -15.06
N SER A 51 34.77 -25.48 -16.09
CA SER A 51 35.59 -26.71 -16.05
C SER A 51 35.73 -27.35 -17.43
N PRO A 52 36.83 -28.08 -17.76
CA PRO A 52 37.75 -28.72 -16.81
C PRO A 52 39.27 -28.50 -17.19
N PRO A 53 40.26 -29.30 -16.72
CA PRO A 53 41.59 -28.83 -16.25
C PRO A 53 42.69 -28.88 -17.34
N PRO A 54 43.94 -28.40 -17.11
CA PRO A 54 45.06 -28.98 -17.80
C PRO A 54 45.50 -30.27 -17.08
N ASN A 55 45.47 -31.36 -17.83
CA ASN A 55 46.03 -32.67 -17.53
C ASN A 55 47.32 -32.62 -16.71
N VAL A 56 47.42 -33.49 -15.69
CA VAL A 56 48.70 -34.01 -15.24
C VAL A 56 49.27 -34.83 -16.38
N ASN A 57 50.28 -34.30 -17.08
CA ASN A 57 51.26 -35.15 -17.75
C ASN A 57 52.66 -34.59 -17.49
N THR A 58 53.43 -35.47 -16.88
CA THR A 58 54.84 -35.39 -16.52
C THR A 58 55.73 -35.02 -17.72
N THR A 59 56.88 -34.41 -17.42
CA THR A 59 58.14 -34.30 -18.22
C THR A 59 58.37 -33.09 -19.13
N ASN A 60 59.43 -32.36 -18.77
CA ASN A 60 60.37 -31.52 -19.54
C ASN A 60 60.12 -31.32 -21.05
N GLY A 61 60.16 -30.05 -21.50
CA GLY A 61 60.56 -29.73 -22.87
C GLY A 61 60.16 -28.33 -23.34
N HIS A 62 61.15 -27.44 -23.47
CA HIS A 62 61.08 -26.19 -24.23
C HIS A 62 60.64 -26.41 -25.69
N HIS A 63 59.79 -25.52 -26.24
CA HIS A 63 59.98 -24.72 -27.48
C HIS A 63 58.63 -24.15 -27.98
N GLY A 64 58.54 -22.82 -28.16
CA GLY A 64 57.38 -22.07 -28.72
C GLY A 64 57.30 -22.13 -30.26
N PRO A 65 56.84 -21.08 -31.00
CA PRO A 65 56.20 -19.79 -30.63
C PRO A 65 54.93 -19.45 -31.49
N SER A 66 54.11 -18.43 -31.12
CA SER A 66 53.55 -17.42 -32.08
C SER A 66 52.44 -16.52 -31.50
N ASN A 67 52.66 -15.22 -31.66
CA ASN A 67 51.72 -14.09 -31.88
C ASN A 67 50.72 -13.63 -30.82
N GLY A 68 50.98 -12.43 -30.27
CA GLY A 68 49.95 -11.51 -29.75
C GLY A 68 50.44 -10.62 -28.60
N VAL A 69 51.22 -9.58 -28.92
CA VAL A 69 51.83 -8.65 -27.95
C VAL A 69 50.85 -7.51 -27.57
N SER A 70 50.59 -7.45 -26.26
CA SER A 70 50.42 -6.28 -25.36
C SER A 70 49.24 -5.30 -25.45
N ASN A 71 48.79 -4.94 -24.23
CA ASN A 71 48.30 -3.65 -23.77
C ASN A 71 46.79 -3.38 -23.79
N GLY A 72 46.09 -3.98 -22.82
CA GLY A 72 44.86 -3.45 -22.24
C GLY A 72 45.10 -3.20 -20.76
N ASP A 73 45.05 -1.93 -20.39
CA ASP A 73 45.28 -1.32 -19.08
C ASP A 73 44.62 -2.05 -17.90
N ALA A 74 45.34 -2.04 -16.78
CA ALA A 74 44.92 -2.58 -15.52
C ALA A 74 43.81 -1.70 -14.92
N THR A 75 42.55 -2.04 -15.18
CA THR A 75 41.52 -1.81 -14.16
C THR A 75 41.36 -3.10 -13.39
N SER A 76 42.27 -3.30 -12.43
CA SER A 76 42.00 -4.08 -11.23
C SER A 76 40.81 -3.42 -10.52
N SER A 77 39.60 -3.65 -11.04
CA SER A 77 38.39 -3.60 -10.23
C SER A 77 38.53 -4.78 -9.27
N ASP A 78 39.06 -4.47 -8.10
CA ASP A 78 39.01 -5.26 -6.89
C ASP A 78 37.61 -5.88 -6.70
N ALA A 79 37.39 -7.04 -7.31
CA ALA A 79 36.21 -7.88 -7.15
C ALA A 79 36.50 -9.03 -6.16
N ALA A 80 37.51 -8.83 -5.29
CA ALA A 80 37.99 -9.82 -4.34
C ALA A 80 37.85 -9.37 -2.87
N HIS A 81 37.06 -8.33 -2.61
CA HIS A 81 36.70 -7.91 -1.25
C HIS A 81 35.19 -7.65 -1.10
N HIS A 82 34.36 -8.68 -1.30
CA HIS A 82 33.03 -8.66 -0.68
C HIS A 82 32.46 -10.06 -0.41
N PHE A 83 33.30 -10.96 0.09
CA PHE A 83 32.79 -12.00 0.98
C PHE A 83 33.17 -11.57 2.39
N GLU A 84 32.17 -11.54 3.28
CA GLU A 84 32.35 -11.52 4.72
C GLU A 84 32.64 -10.13 5.34
N MET A 85 31.56 -9.36 5.62
CA MET A 85 31.11 -9.11 7.00
C MET A 85 29.93 -8.12 7.02
N GLY A 86 28.70 -8.65 7.02
CA GLY A 86 27.50 -7.92 7.50
C GLY A 86 26.53 -7.39 6.45
N GLY A 87 25.53 -8.21 6.10
CA GLY A 87 24.23 -7.77 5.59
C GLY A 87 24.20 -7.33 4.12
N GLY A 88 23.98 -8.27 3.20
CA GLY A 88 23.67 -7.96 1.79
C GLY A 88 22.31 -7.28 1.62
N ALA A 89 22.00 -6.81 0.42
CA ALA A 89 20.71 -6.18 0.10
C ALA A 89 19.51 -7.06 0.48
N LEU A 90 19.64 -8.38 0.31
CA LEU A 90 18.64 -9.37 0.74
C LEU A 90 18.45 -9.40 2.27
N ASP A 91 19.54 -9.40 3.04
CA ASP A 91 19.48 -9.45 4.50
C ASP A 91 18.92 -8.14 5.07
N GLU A 92 19.27 -7.01 4.47
CA GLU A 92 18.72 -5.71 4.83
C GLU A 92 17.22 -5.62 4.50
N ALA A 93 16.79 -6.09 3.32
CA ALA A 93 15.37 -6.14 2.96
C ALA A 93 14.58 -7.07 3.91
N ARG A 94 15.19 -8.20 4.32
CA ARG A 94 14.63 -9.10 5.34
C ARG A 94 14.53 -8.44 6.70
N LEU A 95 15.53 -7.67 7.11
CA LEU A 95 15.51 -6.94 8.37
C LEU A 95 14.39 -5.90 8.40
N ARG A 96 14.26 -5.09 7.33
CA ARG A 96 13.19 -4.10 7.17
C ARG A 96 11.81 -4.74 7.18
N TYR A 97 11.63 -5.83 6.43
CA TYR A 97 10.38 -6.60 6.44
C TYR A 97 10.01 -7.07 7.85
N LYS A 98 10.98 -7.62 8.59
CA LYS A 98 10.73 -8.07 9.97
C LYS A 98 10.36 -6.91 10.89
N ALA A 99 11.04 -5.77 10.74
CA ALA A 99 10.79 -4.57 11.53
C ALA A 99 9.41 -3.97 11.24
N SER A 100 9.04 -3.79 9.97
CA SER A 100 7.73 -3.26 9.56
C SER A 100 6.59 -4.19 9.96
N VAL A 101 6.75 -5.51 9.84
CA VAL A 101 5.77 -6.49 10.34
C VAL A 101 5.63 -6.42 11.86
N ALA A 102 6.73 -6.25 12.61
CA ALA A 102 6.66 -6.10 14.06
C ALA A 102 5.91 -4.81 14.46
N ALA A 103 6.19 -3.71 13.77
CA ALA A 103 5.50 -2.43 13.98
C ALA A 103 4.00 -2.54 13.65
N LEU A 104 3.65 -3.17 12.52
CA LEU A 104 2.26 -3.41 12.12
C LEU A 104 1.52 -4.25 13.17
N ARG A 105 2.14 -5.32 13.68
CA ARG A 105 1.57 -6.14 14.76
C ARG A 105 1.36 -5.34 16.03
N SER A 106 2.31 -4.48 16.40
CA SER A 106 2.18 -3.59 17.56
C SER A 106 0.96 -2.68 17.42
N VAL A 107 0.78 -2.05 16.25
CA VAL A 107 -0.38 -1.18 15.97
C VAL A 107 -1.70 -1.96 16.02
N LEU A 108 -1.76 -3.16 15.44
CA LEU A 108 -2.95 -4.00 15.49
C LEU A 108 -3.34 -4.41 16.92
N ILE A 109 -2.37 -4.60 17.81
CA ILE A 109 -2.62 -4.83 19.23
C ILE A 109 -3.05 -3.53 19.94
N ALA A 110 -2.49 -2.39 19.53
CA ALA A 110 -2.78 -1.09 20.14
C ALA A 110 -4.19 -0.57 19.80
N ILE A 111 -4.70 -0.79 18.59
CA ILE A 111 -6.02 -0.27 18.15
C ILE A 111 -7.19 -0.73 19.06
N PRO A 112 -7.33 -2.02 19.43
CA PRO A 112 -8.35 -2.44 20.38
C PRO A 112 -8.18 -1.80 21.76
N ASN A 113 -6.94 -1.57 22.19
CA ASN A 113 -6.63 -0.98 23.48
C ASN A 113 -6.90 0.53 23.52
N SER A 114 -6.69 1.25 22.41
CA SER A 114 -7.04 2.67 22.30
C SER A 114 -8.57 2.87 22.34
N LYS A 115 -9.34 1.94 21.77
CA LYS A 115 -10.81 1.94 21.89
C LYS A 115 -11.26 1.70 23.33
N LYS A 116 -10.63 0.76 24.05
CA LYS A 116 -10.93 0.50 25.47
C LYS A 116 -10.55 1.68 26.36
N ALA A 117 -9.39 2.30 26.15
CA ALA A 117 -8.96 3.48 26.91
C ALA A 117 -9.93 4.66 26.69
N LYS A 118 -10.38 4.89 25.45
CA LYS A 118 -11.37 5.92 25.13
C LYS A 118 -12.78 5.60 25.63
N ALA A 119 -13.12 4.31 25.78
CA ALA A 119 -14.37 3.84 26.38
C ALA A 119 -14.41 4.00 27.92
N TYR A 120 -13.26 4.11 28.59
CA TYR A 120 -13.20 4.43 30.02
C TYR A 120 -13.43 5.93 30.28
N ASP A 121 -13.12 6.81 29.31
CA ASP A 121 -13.34 8.26 29.42
C ASP A 121 -14.69 8.72 28.85
N ILE A 122 -15.30 7.95 27.94
CA ILE A 122 -16.60 8.24 27.35
C ILE A 122 -17.36 6.91 27.24
N ASP A 123 -18.52 6.81 27.87
CA ASP A 123 -19.38 5.63 27.77
C ASP A 123 -19.59 5.26 26.29
N PRO A 124 -19.10 4.10 25.83
CA PRO A 124 -19.22 3.69 24.43
C PRO A 124 -20.68 3.54 23.99
N MET A 125 -21.60 3.33 24.94
CA MET A 125 -23.04 3.33 24.67
C MET A 125 -23.53 4.74 24.28
N LEU A 126 -23.11 5.78 25.01
CA LEU A 126 -23.55 7.17 24.77
C LEU A 126 -23.02 7.76 23.45
N THR A 127 -21.87 7.31 22.98
CA THR A 127 -21.31 7.79 21.70
C THR A 127 -21.97 7.15 20.49
N ASP A 128 -22.20 5.84 20.54
CA ASP A 128 -22.93 5.13 19.48
C ASP A 128 -24.40 5.57 19.44
N GLU A 129 -25.03 5.82 20.60
CA GLU A 129 -26.38 6.38 20.72
C GLU A 129 -26.46 7.82 20.17
N MET A 130 -25.52 8.71 20.54
CA MET A 130 -25.50 10.09 20.05
C MET A 130 -25.26 10.18 18.54
N ASP A 131 -24.41 9.32 17.99
CA ASP A 131 -24.16 9.28 16.55
C ASP A 131 -25.34 8.66 15.80
N ALA A 132 -26.01 7.65 16.39
CA ALA A 132 -27.27 7.11 15.86
C ALA A 132 -28.38 8.17 15.82
N GLU A 133 -28.54 8.95 16.89
CA GLU A 133 -29.51 10.06 16.98
C GLU A 133 -29.26 11.11 15.89
N LYS A 134 -28.01 11.53 15.69
CA LYS A 134 -27.65 12.48 14.61
C LYS A 134 -27.91 11.91 13.21
N LEU A 135 -27.67 10.61 13.01
CA LEU A 135 -27.97 9.95 11.74
C LEU A 135 -29.49 9.89 11.50
N GLU A 136 -30.28 9.63 12.54
CA GLU A 136 -31.74 9.61 12.48
C GLU A 136 -32.31 11.00 12.18
N ASP A 137 -31.78 12.05 12.80
CA ASP A 137 -32.13 13.45 12.49
C ASP A 137 -31.86 13.78 11.03
N ARG A 138 -30.68 13.41 10.51
CA ARG A 138 -30.33 13.63 9.11
C ARG A 138 -31.23 12.84 8.17
N ALA A 139 -31.55 11.59 8.50
CA ALA A 139 -32.47 10.78 7.72
C ALA A 139 -33.88 11.38 7.70
N SER A 140 -34.34 11.92 8.83
CA SER A 140 -35.63 12.60 8.95
C SER A 140 -35.68 13.89 8.13
N ALA A 141 -34.61 14.70 8.18
CA ALA A 141 -34.49 15.90 7.36
C ALA A 141 -34.53 15.57 5.85
N LEU A 142 -33.80 14.54 5.43
CA LEU A 142 -33.78 14.09 4.02
C LEU A 142 -35.14 13.55 3.57
N ARG A 143 -35.85 12.78 4.42
CA ARG A 143 -37.21 12.31 4.12
C ARG A 143 -38.18 13.48 3.92
N LYS A 144 -38.10 14.50 4.78
CA LYS A 144 -38.92 15.70 4.66
C LYS A 144 -38.63 16.47 3.37
N GLU A 145 -37.34 16.65 3.03
CA GLU A 145 -36.97 17.30 1.77
C GLU A 145 -37.48 16.50 0.55
N LEU A 146 -37.38 15.17 0.58
CA LEU A 146 -37.90 14.30 -0.48
C LEU A 146 -39.41 14.49 -0.68
N GLU A 147 -40.17 14.53 0.41
CA GLU A 147 -41.62 14.77 0.37
C GLU A 147 -41.96 16.15 -0.20
N ASP A 148 -41.25 17.20 0.23
CA ASP A 148 -41.44 18.56 -0.25
C ASP A 148 -41.14 18.66 -1.76
N LYS A 149 -40.04 18.05 -2.22
CA LYS A 149 -39.66 18.01 -3.64
C LYS A 149 -40.69 17.23 -4.47
N ASN A 150 -41.20 16.11 -3.96
CA ASN A 150 -42.23 15.31 -4.63
C ASN A 150 -43.55 16.10 -4.77
N LYS A 151 -43.95 16.82 -3.72
CA LYS A 151 -45.12 17.71 -3.76
C LYS A 151 -44.95 18.81 -4.81
N HIS A 152 -43.77 19.40 -4.92
CA HIS A 152 -43.49 20.41 -5.94
C HIS A 152 -43.57 19.83 -7.36
N LEU A 153 -43.00 18.64 -7.59
CA LEU A 153 -43.12 17.95 -8.87
C LEU A 153 -44.58 17.64 -9.24
N LYS A 154 -45.40 17.23 -8.27
CA LYS A 154 -46.84 16.99 -8.48
C LYS A 154 -47.53 18.25 -9.02
N ILE A 155 -47.28 19.41 -8.40
CA ILE A 155 -47.84 20.69 -8.82
C ILE A 155 -47.41 21.02 -10.25
N LEU A 156 -46.12 20.89 -10.57
CA LEU A 156 -45.62 21.16 -11.92
C LEU A 156 -46.25 20.22 -12.97
N ILE A 157 -46.43 18.95 -12.64
CA ILE A 157 -47.08 17.97 -13.51
C ILE A 157 -48.54 18.36 -13.76
N ASP A 158 -49.26 18.77 -12.72
CA ASP A 158 -50.67 19.16 -12.85
C ASP A 158 -50.81 20.45 -13.66
N GLN A 159 -49.95 21.45 -13.43
CA GLN A 159 -49.87 22.66 -14.25
C GLN A 159 -49.57 22.37 -15.73
N LEU A 160 -48.66 21.43 -16.01
CA LEU A 160 -48.36 21.03 -17.38
C LEU A 160 -49.56 20.33 -18.04
N ARG A 161 -50.28 19.49 -17.31
CA ARG A 161 -51.50 18.82 -17.80
C ARG A 161 -52.61 19.82 -18.11
N ASP A 162 -52.80 20.81 -17.26
CA ASP A 162 -53.77 21.89 -17.48
C ASP A 162 -53.40 22.67 -18.74
N LEU A 163 -52.13 23.06 -18.89
CA LEU A 163 -51.64 23.76 -20.07
C LEU A 163 -51.83 22.95 -21.36
N ILE A 164 -51.56 21.64 -21.34
CA ILE A 164 -51.79 20.76 -22.49
C ILE A 164 -53.29 20.70 -22.83
N THR A 165 -54.15 20.62 -21.82
CA THR A 165 -55.61 20.59 -21.99
C THR A 165 -56.11 21.89 -22.61
N ASP A 166 -55.63 23.02 -22.08
CA ASP A 166 -55.89 24.34 -22.62
C ASP A 166 -55.47 24.38 -24.08
N ILE A 167 -54.20 24.14 -24.44
CA ILE A 167 -53.73 24.18 -25.84
C ILE A 167 -54.56 23.27 -26.75
N SER A 168 -54.91 22.06 -26.29
CA SER A 168 -55.71 21.10 -27.06
C SER A 168 -57.11 21.64 -27.38
N SER A 169 -57.71 22.43 -26.49
CA SER A 169 -59.00 23.08 -26.75
C SER A 169 -58.95 24.13 -27.86
N TRP A 170 -57.78 24.74 -28.12
CA TRP A 170 -57.58 25.74 -29.17
C TRP A 170 -57.23 25.09 -30.52
N GLN A 171 -56.75 23.84 -30.49
CA GLN A 171 -56.41 23.06 -31.68
C GLN A 171 -57.57 22.22 -32.23
N SER A 172 -58.77 22.31 -31.64
CA SER A 172 -59.95 21.65 -32.20
C SER A 172 -60.27 22.24 -33.59
N PRO A 173 -60.30 21.43 -34.66
CA PRO A 173 -60.58 21.92 -36.00
C PRO A 173 -61.98 22.55 -36.03
N ILE A 174 -62.10 23.76 -36.56
CA ILE A 174 -63.40 24.29 -36.99
C ILE A 174 -63.82 23.41 -38.17
N VAL A 175 -64.78 22.51 -37.94
CA VAL A 175 -65.44 21.77 -39.01
C VAL A 175 -66.27 22.79 -39.79
N VAL A 176 -65.76 23.22 -40.94
CA VAL A 176 -66.49 24.03 -41.94
C VAL A 176 -67.26 23.11 -42.86
#